data_AF-A0A1B6LEJ7-F1
#
_entry.id   AF-A0A1B6LEJ7-F1
#
_cell.length_a   1.000
_cell.length_b   1.000
_cell.length_c   1.000
_cell.angle_alpha   90.00
_cell.angle_beta   90.00
_cell.angle_gamma   90.00
#
_symmetry.space_group_name_H-M   'P 1'
#
loop_
_entity.id
_entity.type
_entity.pdbx_description
1 polymer ?
#
loop_
_entity_poly.entity_id
_entity_poly.type
_entity_poly.pdbx_seq_one_letter_code
_entity_poly.pdbx_strand_id
1 'polypeptide(L)'
;MLFAYIIRVNISVAIVAMTADNTTNSNTDVDTYVWDTPTKSLILSAFFWGYLVMNIPAAVIGHSVNNKWLLGGSFACASILSLITPLLASWGGATVVVIIRVCQGLTQGFMMPMVHGLLSKWAPPHERARFSTYILGGLNFGTMIVLSFSGLLAASPWGWPSIFYFSGGLGLFWVVLWMLL
;
A
#
# COMPACT_ATOMS: atom_id res chain seq x y z
N MET A 1 -0.76 -10.81 0.40
CA MET A 1 -0.14 -10.06 1.50
C MET A 1 1.15 -9.37 1.10
N LEU A 2 2.07 -10.05 0.38
CA LEU A 2 3.31 -9.46 -0.14
C LEU A 2 3.11 -8.11 -0.84
N PHE A 3 2.35 -8.07 -1.94
CA PHE A 3 2.12 -6.85 -2.71
C PHE A 3 1.39 -5.75 -1.91
N ALA A 4 0.57 -6.13 -0.93
CA ALA A 4 -0.12 -5.17 -0.07
C ALA A 4 0.82 -4.41 0.85
N TYR A 5 1.81 -5.12 1.39
CA TYR A 5 2.83 -4.49 2.22
C TYR A 5 3.81 -3.65 1.40
N ILE A 6 4.06 -4.02 0.14
CA ILE A 6 4.78 -3.13 -0.80
C ILE A 6 4.06 -1.78 -0.94
N ILE A 7 2.75 -1.79 -1.23
CA ILE A 7 1.95 -0.55 -1.34
C ILE A 7 1.83 0.19 0.00
N ARG A 8 1.81 -0.52 1.12
CA ARG A 8 1.65 0.10 2.44
C ARG A 8 2.90 0.87 2.88
N VAL A 9 4.06 0.26 2.68
CA VAL A 9 5.35 0.72 3.22
C VAL A 9 6.10 1.64 2.25
N ASN A 10 5.72 1.69 0.97
CA ASN A 10 6.33 2.56 -0.04
C ASN A 10 6.49 4.03 0.43
N ILE A 11 5.51 4.58 1.15
CA ILE A 11 5.54 5.98 1.58
C ILE A 11 6.62 6.27 2.61
N SER A 12 7.04 5.27 3.39
CA SER A 12 8.04 5.45 4.45
C SER A 12 9.38 5.91 3.88
N VAL A 13 9.70 5.46 2.67
CA VAL A 13 10.89 5.90 1.93
C VAL A 13 10.54 7.09 1.03
N ALA A 14 9.38 7.06 0.37
CA ALA A 14 8.99 8.12 -0.55
C ALA A 14 8.88 9.48 0.16
N ILE A 15 8.39 9.55 1.40
CA ILE A 15 8.25 10.82 2.13
C ILE A 15 9.59 11.49 2.41
N VAL A 16 10.66 10.71 2.58
CA VAL A 16 12.02 11.24 2.74
C VAL A 16 12.48 11.83 1.41
N ALA A 17 12.29 11.11 0.31
CA ALA A 17 12.64 11.58 -1.02
C ALA A 17 11.79 12.79 -1.48
N MET A 18 10.52 12.88 -1.06
CA MET A 18 9.62 14.01 -1.34
C MET A 18 9.99 15.29 -0.58
N THR A 19 10.75 15.17 0.50
CA THR A 19 11.08 16.29 1.41
C THR A 19 12.58 16.51 1.51
N ALA A 20 13.37 15.89 0.63
CA ALA A 20 14.80 16.11 0.54
C ALA A 20 15.06 17.50 -0.07
N ASP A 21 15.92 18.29 0.57
CA ASP A 21 16.27 19.62 0.08
C ASP A 21 16.96 19.53 -1.29
N ASN A 22 16.62 20.46 -2.18
CA ASN A 22 17.11 20.58 -3.57
C ASN A 22 18.65 20.63 -3.71
N THR A 23 19.39 20.69 -2.60
CA THR A 23 20.86 20.74 -2.56
C THR A 23 21.54 19.38 -2.76
N THR A 24 20.83 18.25 -2.65
CA THR A 24 21.44 16.90 -2.79
C THR A 24 21.15 16.19 -4.10
N ASN A 25 20.12 16.60 -4.86
CA ASN A 25 19.73 15.99 -6.13
C ASN A 25 19.55 17.04 -7.22
N SER A 26 20.65 17.60 -7.71
CA SER A 26 20.70 18.61 -8.79
C SER A 26 20.29 18.09 -10.18
N ASN A 27 19.75 16.86 -10.29
CA ASN A 27 19.55 16.15 -11.56
C ASN A 27 18.10 15.70 -11.84
N THR A 28 17.10 16.14 -11.06
CA THR A 28 15.71 15.72 -11.28
C THR A 28 14.73 16.90 -11.14
N ASP A 29 14.04 17.25 -12.23
CA ASP A 29 12.87 18.17 -12.31
C ASP A 29 11.64 17.57 -11.61
N VAL A 30 11.78 17.17 -10.35
CA VAL A 30 10.72 16.51 -9.60
C VAL A 30 10.33 17.40 -8.42
N ASP A 31 9.03 17.69 -8.32
CA ASP A 31 8.48 18.55 -7.26
C ASP A 31 8.86 18.03 -5.87
N THR A 32 9.59 18.84 -5.10
CA THR A 32 9.90 18.63 -3.69
C THR A 32 9.00 19.50 -2.82
N TYR A 33 8.61 18.97 -1.65
CA TYR A 33 7.70 19.66 -0.72
C TYR A 33 8.39 19.96 0.60
N VAL A 34 8.24 21.20 1.06
CA VAL A 34 8.68 21.61 2.41
C VAL A 34 7.60 21.20 3.40
N TRP A 35 7.62 19.94 3.84
CA TRP A 35 6.74 19.43 4.89
C TRP A 35 7.47 19.35 6.22
N ASP A 36 6.87 19.93 7.25
CA ASP A 36 7.38 19.84 8.61
C ASP A 36 7.21 18.41 9.20
N THR A 37 8.03 18.06 10.18
CA THR A 37 8.04 16.75 10.85
C THR A 37 6.66 16.31 11.38
N PRO A 38 5.82 17.19 11.96
CA PRO A 38 4.46 16.85 12.35
C PRO A 38 3.58 16.45 11.16
N THR A 39 3.72 17.14 10.02
CA THR A 39 2.97 16.84 8.79
C THR A 39 3.37 15.49 8.22
N LYS A 40 4.66 15.16 8.22
CA LYS A 40 5.14 13.83 7.79
C LYS A 40 4.56 12.71 8.65
N SER A 41 4.52 12.94 9.96
CA SER A 41 3.96 12.00 10.94
C SER A 41 2.43 11.84 10.78
N LEU A 42 1.73 12.93 10.46
CA LEU A 42 0.31 12.92 10.15
C LEU A 42 0.02 12.06 8.90
N ILE A 43 0.77 12.25 7.82
CA ILE A 43 0.63 11.47 6.58
C ILE A 43 0.85 9.96 6.83
N LEU A 44 1.86 9.62 7.62
CA LEU A 44 2.17 8.22 7.93
C LEU A 44 1.08 7.58 8.81
N SER A 45 0.58 8.32 9.81
CA SER A 45 -0.45 7.84 10.75
C SER A 45 -1.85 7.79 10.16
N ALA A 46 -2.18 8.64 9.19
CA ALA A 46 -3.50 8.70 8.53
C ALA A 46 -3.97 7.36 7.94
N PHE A 47 -3.03 6.56 7.43
CA PHE A 47 -3.32 5.19 6.98
C PHE A 47 -3.95 4.34 8.10
N PHE A 48 -3.41 4.43 9.32
CA PHE A 48 -3.86 3.61 10.44
C PHE A 48 -5.25 4.00 10.92
N TRP A 49 -5.64 5.28 10.77
CA TRP A 49 -7.00 5.74 11.12
C TRP A 49 -8.04 5.08 10.22
N GLY A 50 -7.83 5.13 8.90
CA GLY A 50 -8.71 4.45 7.94
C GLY A 50 -8.72 2.93 8.16
N TYR A 51 -7.54 2.34 8.40
CA TYR A 51 -7.42 0.92 8.67
C TYR A 51 -8.25 0.51 9.90
N LEU A 52 -8.10 1.19 11.03
CA LEU A 52 -8.80 0.87 12.28
C LEU A 52 -10.33 0.91 12.10
N VAL A 53 -10.85 1.95 11.44
CA VAL A 53 -12.28 2.10 11.17
C VAL A 53 -12.80 0.93 10.33
N MET A 54 -12.06 0.49 9.30
CA MET A 54 -12.54 -0.56 8.42
C MET A 54 -12.43 -1.98 9.00
N ASN A 55 -11.54 -2.24 9.96
CA ASN A 55 -11.39 -3.60 10.51
C ASN A 55 -12.69 -4.14 11.11
N ILE A 56 -13.51 -3.29 11.74
CA ILE A 56 -14.78 -3.70 12.37
C ILE A 56 -15.83 -4.08 11.30
N PRO A 57 -16.17 -3.22 10.31
CA PRO A 57 -17.07 -3.60 9.22
C PRO A 57 -16.56 -4.78 8.40
N ALA A 58 -15.26 -4.86 8.15
CA ALA A 58 -14.65 -5.92 7.37
C ALA A 58 -14.88 -7.32 7.96
N ALA A 59 -14.90 -7.42 9.30
CA ALA A 59 -15.21 -8.67 9.98
C ALA A 59 -16.65 -9.15 9.68
N VAL A 60 -17.62 -8.25 9.67
CA VAL A 60 -19.03 -8.58 9.40
C VAL A 60 -19.25 -8.93 7.92
N ILE A 61 -18.74 -8.09 7.02
CA ILE A 61 -18.93 -8.23 5.56
C ILE A 61 -18.28 -9.52 5.05
N GLY A 62 -17.20 -9.98 5.68
CA GLY A 62 -16.50 -11.22 5.32
C GLY A 62 -17.28 -12.51 5.50
N HIS A 63 -18.39 -12.48 6.24
CA HIS A 63 -19.27 -13.64 6.39
C HIS A 63 -20.33 -13.74 5.28
N SER A 64 -20.78 -12.60 4.74
CA SER A 64 -21.89 -12.54 3.80
C SER A 64 -21.46 -12.42 2.33
N VAL A 65 -20.27 -11.87 2.06
CA VAL A 65 -19.80 -11.58 0.69
C VAL A 65 -18.77 -12.62 0.23
N ASN A 66 -18.65 -12.81 -1.08
CA ASN A 66 -17.59 -13.65 -1.64
C ASN A 66 -16.22 -12.98 -1.45
N ASN A 67 -15.41 -13.55 -0.55
CA ASN A 67 -14.09 -13.06 -0.18
C ASN A 67 -13.12 -12.93 -1.38
N LYS A 68 -13.28 -13.71 -2.46
CA LYS A 68 -12.41 -13.62 -3.65
C LYS A 68 -12.54 -12.24 -4.32
N TRP A 69 -13.78 -11.83 -4.61
CA TRP A 69 -14.08 -10.57 -5.28
C TRP A 69 -13.79 -9.37 -4.38
N LEU A 70 -14.12 -9.49 -3.09
CA LEU A 70 -13.87 -8.41 -2.12
C LEU A 70 -12.36 -8.18 -1.91
N LEU A 71 -11.56 -9.24 -1.80
CA LEU A 71 -10.11 -9.13 -1.72
C LEU A 71 -9.52 -8.49 -2.99
N GLY A 72 -9.91 -8.98 -4.17
CA GLY A 72 -9.46 -8.43 -5.45
C GLY A 72 -9.82 -6.95 -5.63
N GLY A 73 -11.07 -6.58 -5.34
CA GLY A 73 -11.56 -5.20 -5.44
C GLY A 73 -10.89 -4.24 -4.45
N SER A 74 -10.71 -4.69 -3.19
CA SER A 74 -9.97 -3.90 -2.18
C SER A 74 -8.54 -3.62 -2.63
N PHE A 75 -7.90 -4.61 -3.27
CA PHE A 75 -6.54 -4.50 -3.74
C PHE A 75 -6.42 -3.61 -4.99
N ALA A 76 -7.35 -3.75 -5.93
CA ALA A 76 -7.47 -2.88 -7.10
C ALA A 76 -7.59 -1.41 -6.67
N CYS A 77 -8.47 -1.13 -5.71
CA CYS A 77 -8.66 0.22 -5.19
C CYS A 77 -7.38 0.74 -4.52
N ALA A 78 -6.73 -0.05 -3.66
CA ALA A 78 -5.47 0.34 -3.02
C ALA A 78 -4.35 0.62 -4.04
N SER A 79 -4.25 -0.18 -5.11
CA SER A 79 -3.26 -0.01 -6.18
C SER A 79 -3.53 1.24 -7.01
N ILE A 80 -4.78 1.49 -7.41
CA ILE A 80 -5.17 2.71 -8.14
C ILE A 80 -4.87 3.95 -7.28
N LEU A 81 -5.23 3.92 -5.99
CA LEU A 81 -4.92 4.99 -5.05
C LEU A 81 -3.41 5.25 -4.96
N SER A 82 -2.59 4.20 -5.00
CA SER A 82 -1.12 4.33 -5.02
C SER A 82 -0.64 5.01 -6.30
N LEU A 83 -1.18 4.64 -7.47
CA LEU A 83 -0.77 5.21 -8.77
C LEU A 83 -1.14 6.68 -8.92
N ILE A 84 -2.28 7.10 -8.37
CA ILE A 84 -2.72 8.51 -8.43
C ILE A 84 -2.05 9.39 -7.37
N THR A 85 -1.41 8.80 -6.35
CA THR A 85 -0.75 9.54 -5.27
C THR A 85 0.26 10.59 -5.78
N PRO A 86 1.20 10.27 -6.70
CA PRO A 86 2.13 11.28 -7.22
C PRO A 86 1.45 12.42 -7.99
N LEU A 87 0.42 12.11 -8.78
CA LEU A 87 -0.32 13.11 -9.56
C LEU A 87 -1.11 14.06 -8.64
N LEU A 88 -1.71 13.54 -7.59
CA LEU A 88 -2.52 14.32 -6.67
C LEU A 88 -1.68 15.09 -5.64
N ALA A 89 -0.46 14.62 -5.35
CA ALA A 89 0.48 15.34 -4.51
C ALA A 89 0.89 16.70 -5.12
N SER A 90 1.10 16.77 -6.46
CA SER A 90 1.45 18.02 -7.14
C SER A 90 0.31 19.03 -7.21
N TRP A 91 -0.94 18.57 -7.15
CA TRP A 91 -2.11 19.44 -7.19
C TRP A 91 -2.52 19.96 -5.81
N GLY A 92 -2.46 19.12 -4.78
CA GLY A 92 -3.10 19.40 -3.49
C GLY A 92 -2.20 19.27 -2.26
N GLY A 93 -0.91 19.03 -2.45
CA GLY A 93 0.08 18.98 -1.37
C GLY A 93 -0.25 17.95 -0.27
N ALA A 94 0.11 18.28 0.97
CA ALA A 94 0.01 17.34 2.10
C ALA A 94 -1.43 16.90 2.40
N THR A 95 -2.42 17.79 2.30
CA THR A 95 -3.82 17.48 2.66
C THR A 95 -4.40 16.39 1.76
N VAL A 96 -4.15 16.46 0.46
CA VAL A 96 -4.65 15.44 -0.48
C VAL A 96 -3.93 14.11 -0.27
N VAL A 97 -2.63 14.13 0.03
CA VAL A 97 -1.88 12.92 0.39
C VAL A 97 -2.48 12.28 1.65
N VAL A 98 -2.82 13.04 2.68
CA VAL A 98 -3.51 12.52 3.88
C VAL A 98 -4.82 11.84 3.53
N ILE A 99 -5.67 12.46 2.70
CA ILE A 99 -6.96 11.89 2.28
C ILE A 99 -6.75 10.55 1.55
N ILE A 100 -5.81 10.51 0.59
CA ILE A 100 -5.47 9.28 -0.12
C ILE A 100 -5.00 8.20 0.85
N ARG A 101 -4.20 8.55 1.86
CA ARG A 101 -3.73 7.59 2.88
C ARG A 101 -4.86 7.04 3.72
N VAL A 102 -5.84 7.87 4.10
CA VAL A 102 -7.04 7.38 4.79
C VAL A 102 -7.80 6.40 3.89
N CYS A 103 -8.01 6.72 2.61
CA CYS A 103 -8.66 5.82 1.65
C CYS A 103 -7.89 4.51 1.43
N GLN A 104 -6.56 4.56 1.36
CA GLN A 104 -5.71 3.36 1.30
C GLN A 104 -5.84 2.51 2.57
N GLY A 105 -5.91 3.15 3.74
CA GLY A 105 -6.18 2.47 5.01
C GLY A 105 -7.52 1.75 5.02
N LEU A 106 -8.57 2.44 4.60
CA LEU A 106 -9.93 1.88 4.49
C LEU A 106 -9.94 0.66 3.57
N THR A 107 -9.35 0.75 2.38
CA THR A 107 -9.33 -0.37 1.43
C THR A 107 -8.51 -1.56 1.93
N GLN A 108 -7.34 -1.34 2.54
CA GLN A 108 -6.51 -2.43 3.06
C GLN A 108 -7.06 -3.08 4.34
N GLY A 109 -7.99 -2.44 5.05
CA GLY A 109 -8.64 -3.00 6.24
C GLY A 109 -9.35 -4.33 6.00
N PHE A 110 -9.84 -4.58 4.77
CA PHE A 110 -10.49 -5.84 4.41
C PHE A 110 -9.54 -7.03 4.24
N MET A 111 -8.25 -6.78 3.97
CA MET A 111 -7.38 -7.82 3.43
C MET A 111 -7.15 -8.97 4.41
N MET A 112 -6.87 -8.67 5.68
CA MET A 112 -6.62 -9.69 6.70
C MET A 112 -7.83 -10.61 6.93
N PRO A 113 -9.04 -10.09 7.25
CA PRO A 113 -10.21 -10.96 7.45
C PRO A 113 -10.58 -11.75 6.18
N MET A 114 -10.47 -11.14 4.98
CA MET A 114 -10.78 -11.86 3.74
C MET A 114 -9.82 -13.01 3.48
N VAL A 115 -8.52 -12.81 3.71
CA VAL A 115 -7.52 -13.87 3.53
C VAL A 115 -7.71 -14.99 4.52
N HIS A 116 -7.97 -14.69 5.80
CA HIS A 116 -8.25 -15.74 6.80
C HIS A 116 -9.57 -16.49 6.52
N GLY A 117 -10.58 -15.82 5.97
CA GLY A 117 -11.84 -16.44 5.55
C GLY A 117 -11.73 -17.26 4.26
N LEU A 118 -10.86 -16.88 3.31
CA LEU A 118 -10.53 -17.75 2.17
C LEU A 118 -9.77 -18.98 2.65
N LEU A 119 -8.81 -18.77 3.53
CA LEU A 119 -7.99 -19.86 4.05
C LEU A 119 -8.82 -20.88 4.84
N SER A 120 -9.85 -20.45 5.56
CA SER A 120 -10.75 -21.38 6.27
C SER A 120 -11.55 -22.29 5.34
N LYS A 121 -11.77 -21.88 4.08
CA LYS A 121 -12.53 -22.65 3.09
C LYS A 121 -11.63 -23.56 2.25
N TRP A 122 -10.39 -23.14 1.99
CA TRP A 122 -9.49 -23.82 1.08
C TRP A 122 -8.45 -24.72 1.76
N ALA A 123 -8.01 -24.41 2.98
CA ALA A 123 -6.97 -25.17 3.65
C ALA A 123 -7.54 -26.24 4.60
N PRO A 124 -7.02 -27.49 4.55
CA PRO A 124 -7.31 -28.51 5.54
C PRO A 124 -6.97 -28.04 6.97
N PRO A 125 -7.75 -28.41 8.01
CA PRO A 125 -7.53 -27.91 9.37
C PRO A 125 -6.11 -28.14 9.92
N HIS A 126 -5.48 -29.27 9.58
CA HIS A 126 -4.15 -29.64 10.07
C HIS A 126 -3.02 -28.83 9.41
N GLU A 127 -3.22 -28.33 8.19
CA GLU A 127 -2.23 -27.55 7.44
C GLU A 127 -2.53 -26.05 7.43
N ARG A 128 -3.70 -25.63 7.88
CA ARG A 128 -4.14 -24.23 7.89
C ARG A 128 -3.17 -23.29 8.60
N ALA A 129 -2.54 -23.75 9.69
CA ALA A 129 -1.52 -22.98 10.39
C ALA A 129 -0.28 -22.75 9.51
N ARG A 130 0.18 -23.76 8.75
CA ARG A 130 1.33 -23.63 7.84
C ARG A 130 1.05 -22.64 6.71
N PHE A 131 -0.11 -22.76 6.07
CA PHE A 131 -0.53 -21.79 5.05
C PHE A 131 -0.65 -20.37 5.60
N SER A 132 -1.18 -20.20 6.82
CA SER A 132 -1.23 -18.90 7.49
C SER A 132 0.16 -18.32 7.67
N THR A 133 1.14 -19.13 8.11
CA THR A 133 2.53 -18.70 8.26
C THR A 133 3.15 -18.27 6.94
N TYR A 134 2.91 -18.97 5.83
CA TYR A 134 3.41 -18.55 4.52
C TYR A 134 2.81 -17.21 4.06
N ILE A 135 1.49 -17.06 4.23
CA ILE A 135 0.79 -15.80 3.92
C ILE A 135 1.36 -14.67 4.77
N LEU A 136 1.57 -14.91 6.06
CA LEU A 136 2.09 -13.91 6.99
C LEU A 136 3.57 -13.57 6.74
N GLY A 137 4.37 -14.56 6.33
CA GLY A 137 5.75 -14.35 5.90
C GLY A 137 5.85 -13.34 4.75
N GLY A 138 4.82 -13.29 3.89
CA GLY A 138 4.69 -12.29 2.83
C GLY A 138 4.70 -10.84 3.33
N LEU A 139 4.28 -10.54 4.57
CA LEU A 139 4.30 -9.17 5.11
C LEU A 139 5.74 -8.65 5.23
N ASN A 140 6.60 -9.44 5.87
CA ASN A 140 8.01 -9.08 6.08
C ASN A 140 8.76 -9.06 4.76
N PHE A 141 8.52 -10.06 3.90
CA PHE A 141 9.20 -10.14 2.62
C PHE A 141 8.82 -8.98 1.68
N GLY A 142 7.53 -8.60 1.62
CA GLY A 142 7.10 -7.42 0.87
C GLY A 142 7.74 -6.12 1.38
N THR A 143 7.89 -6.01 2.70
CA THR A 143 8.60 -4.89 3.35
C THR A 143 10.07 -4.84 2.94
N MET A 144 10.76 -5.98 2.97
CA MET A 144 12.17 -6.07 2.54
C MET A 144 12.35 -5.65 1.08
N ILE A 145 11.48 -6.15 0.19
CA ILE A 145 11.51 -5.77 -1.23
C ILE A 145 11.33 -4.27 -1.39
N VAL A 146 10.25 -3.68 -0.86
CA VAL A 146 9.97 -2.27 -1.12
C VAL A 146 11.06 -1.37 -0.53
N LEU A 147 11.59 -1.66 0.66
CA LEU A 147 12.66 -0.86 1.24
C LEU A 147 13.95 -0.94 0.42
N SER A 148 14.28 -2.11 -0.12
CA SER A 148 15.48 -2.32 -0.94
C SER A 148 15.39 -1.59 -2.28
N PHE A 149 14.23 -1.67 -2.95
CA PHE A 149 14.04 -1.07 -4.27
C PHE A 149 13.67 0.42 -4.21
N SER A 150 13.01 0.89 -3.16
CA SER A 150 12.55 2.29 -3.08
C SER A 150 13.69 3.30 -3.08
N GLY A 151 14.84 2.97 -2.47
CA GLY A 151 16.02 3.84 -2.50
C GLY A 151 16.63 3.96 -3.90
N LEU A 152 16.73 2.84 -4.62
CA LEU A 152 17.20 2.81 -6.01
C LEU A 152 16.25 3.55 -6.95
N LEU A 153 14.94 3.37 -6.75
CA LEU A 153 13.89 4.06 -7.51
C LEU A 153 13.90 5.57 -7.23
N ALA A 154 14.05 5.98 -5.96
CA ALA A 154 14.15 7.39 -5.59
C ALA A 154 15.35 8.10 -6.23
N ALA A 155 16.49 7.40 -6.35
CA ALA A 155 17.71 7.92 -6.96
C ALA A 155 17.69 7.91 -8.49
N SER A 156 16.69 7.26 -9.11
CA SER A 156 16.56 7.22 -10.56
C SER A 156 16.12 8.59 -11.13
N PRO A 157 16.29 8.84 -12.44
CA PRO A 157 15.84 10.09 -13.07
C PRO A 157 14.34 10.38 -12.93
N TRP A 158 13.56 9.36 -12.56
CA TRP A 158 12.11 9.40 -12.40
C TRP A 158 11.70 9.80 -10.98
N GLY A 159 12.68 9.98 -10.08
CA GLY A 159 12.51 10.47 -8.71
C GLY A 159 11.58 9.64 -7.83
N TRP A 160 11.05 10.27 -6.79
CA TRP A 160 10.13 9.64 -5.84
C TRP A 160 8.79 9.14 -6.44
N PRO A 161 8.21 9.72 -7.52
CA PRO A 161 6.98 9.20 -8.13
C PRO A 161 7.11 7.75 -8.61
N SER A 162 8.31 7.36 -9.06
CA SER A 162 8.60 6.01 -9.55
C SER A 162 8.29 4.91 -8.52
N ILE A 163 8.46 5.19 -7.23
CA ILE A 163 8.17 4.26 -6.13
C ILE A 163 6.68 3.90 -6.10
N PHE A 164 5.82 4.91 -6.28
CA PHE A 164 4.37 4.75 -6.29
C PHE A 164 3.89 4.04 -7.55
N TYR A 165 4.50 4.34 -8.71
CA TYR A 165 4.19 3.65 -9.96
C TYR A 165 4.60 2.18 -9.94
N PHE A 166 5.79 1.87 -9.42
CA PHE A 166 6.27 0.50 -9.28
C PHE A 166 5.38 -0.32 -8.33
N SER A 167 5.12 0.20 -7.13
CA SER A 167 4.30 -0.48 -6.12
C SER A 167 2.83 -0.63 -6.56
N GLY A 168 2.24 0.40 -7.15
CA GLY A 168 0.88 0.36 -7.68
C GLY A 168 0.75 -0.56 -8.90
N GLY A 169 1.73 -0.54 -9.81
CA GLY A 169 1.75 -1.40 -11.00
C GLY A 169 1.88 -2.88 -10.65
N LEU A 170 2.80 -3.24 -9.75
CA LEU A 170 2.88 -4.61 -9.21
C LEU A 170 1.58 -5.04 -8.53
N GLY A 171 0.94 -4.11 -7.84
CA GLY A 171 -0.37 -4.34 -7.22
C GLY A 171 -1.45 -4.68 -8.26
N LEU A 172 -1.61 -3.85 -9.29
CA LEU A 172 -2.56 -4.08 -10.38
C LEU A 172 -2.27 -5.37 -11.15
N PHE A 173 -0.99 -5.65 -11.42
CA PHE A 173 -0.59 -6.90 -12.06
C PHE A 173 -1.07 -8.11 -11.26
N TRP A 174 -0.88 -8.09 -9.94
CA TRP A 174 -1.40 -9.13 -9.07
C TRP A 174 -2.93 -9.20 -9.08
N VAL A 175 -3.65 -8.07 -9.13
CA VAL A 175 -5.12 -8.05 -9.26
C VAL A 175 -5.55 -8.76 -10.53
N VAL A 176 -4.93 -8.45 -11.67
CA VAL A 176 -5.27 -9.07 -12.96
C VAL A 176 -5.09 -10.58 -12.88
N LEU A 177 -3.96 -11.05 -12.34
CA LEU A 177 -3.73 -12.48 -12.13
C LEU A 177 -4.77 -13.10 -11.19
N TRP A 178 -5.11 -12.42 -10.08
CA TRP A 178 -6.09 -12.89 -9.10
C TRP A 178 -7.52 -12.98 -9.66
N MET A 179 -7.85 -12.13 -10.63
CA MET A 179 -9.18 -12.11 -11.25
C MET A 179 -9.31 -13.18 -12.35
N LEU A 180 -8.20 -13.52 -13.01
CA LEU A 180 -8.15 -14.55 -14.05
C LEU A 180 -8.08 -15.97 -13.48
N LEU A 181 -7.45 -16.17 -12.32
CA LEU A 181 -7.39 -17.43 -11.57
C LEU A 181 -8.59 -17.54 -10.62
#